data_AF-A0A2N3TCX2-F1
#
_entry.id   AF-A0A2N3TCX2-F1
#
_cell.length_a   1.000
_cell.length_b   1.000
_cell.length_c   1.000
_cell.angle_alpha   90.00
_cell.angle_beta   90.00
_cell.angle_gamma   90.00
#
_symmetry.space_group_name_H-M   'P 1'
#
loop_
_entity.id
_entity.type
_entity.pdbx_description
1 polymer ?
#
loop_
_entity_poly.entity_id
_entity_poly.type
_entity_poly.pdbx_seq_one_letter_code
_entity_poly.pdbx_strand_id
1 'polypeptide(L)' 'MFSQGQLIFAGFFVVAFIILMIFSYRKDIKLHRKYYKGSLFILIGFIIFILLLFALKTYLQPE' A
#
# COMPACT_ATOMS: atom_id res chain seq x y z
N MET A 1 -12.95 7.40 -31.56
CA MET A 1 -13.32 8.74 -31.05
C MET A 1 -14.37 8.51 -30.00
N PHE A 2 -14.19 9.00 -28.77
CA PHE A 2 -15.21 8.81 -27.74
C PHE A 2 -16.38 9.77 -27.99
N SER A 3 -17.60 9.25 -27.90
CA SER A 3 -18.79 10.09 -27.97
C SER A 3 -18.96 10.89 -26.67
N GLN A 4 -19.70 11.99 -26.73
CA GLN A 4 -19.99 12.76 -25.50
C GLN A 4 -20.69 11.90 -24.44
N GLY A 5 -21.61 11.03 -24.84
CA GLY A 5 -22.28 10.10 -23.93
C GLY A 5 -21.32 9.12 -23.25
N GLN A 6 -20.30 8.63 -23.97
CA GLN A 6 -19.26 7.75 -23.41
C GLN A 6 -18.40 8.48 -22.37
N LEU A 7 -18.02 9.74 -22.63
CA LEU A 7 -17.24 10.54 -21.70
C LEU A 7 -18.03 10.86 -20.42
N ILE A 8 -19.32 11.21 -20.55
CA ILE A 8 -20.21 11.46 -19.41
C ILE A 8 -20.37 10.18 -18.57
N PHE A 9 -20.68 9.05 -19.21
CA PHE A 9 -20.80 7.77 -18.51
C PHE A 9 -19.51 7.40 -17.77
N ALA A 10 -18.35 7.52 -18.43
CA ALA A 10 -17.06 7.22 -17.82
C ALA A 10 -16.78 8.09 -16.59
N GLY A 11 -17.08 9.40 -16.67
CA GLY A 11 -16.95 10.30 -15.52
C GLY A 11 -17.84 9.89 -14.35
N PHE A 12 -19.12 9.63 -14.61
CA PHE A 12 -20.06 9.17 -13.58
C PHE A 12 -19.63 7.83 -12.97
N PHE A 13 -19.22 6.88 -13.80
CA PHE A 13 -18.76 5.57 -13.35
C PHE A 13 -17.54 5.70 -12.42
N VAL A 14 -16.53 6.48 -12.80
CA VAL A 14 -15.33 6.69 -11.99
C VAL A 14 -15.67 7.31 -10.65
N VAL A 15 -16.52 8.35 -10.62
CA VAL A 15 -16.93 8.99 -9.36
C VAL A 15 -17.69 8.01 -8.47
N ALA A 16 -18.69 7.31 -9.00
CA ALA A 16 -19.45 6.32 -8.24
C ALA A 16 -18.56 5.19 -7.72
N PHE A 17 -17.63 4.71 -8.56
CA PHE A 17 -16.68 3.67 -8.20
C PHE A 17 -15.74 4.12 -7.06
N ILE A 18 -15.18 5.33 -7.13
CA ILE A 18 -14.34 5.90 -6.06
C ILE A 18 -15.12 6.00 -4.76
N ILE A 19 -16.37 6.47 -4.79
CA ILE A 19 -17.22 6.56 -3.60
C ILE A 19 -17.41 5.17 -2.97
N LEU A 20 -17.77 4.17 -3.78
CA LEU A 20 -17.92 2.78 -3.31
C LEU A 20 -16.64 2.23 -2.70
N MET A 21 -15.50 2.48 -3.33
CA MET A 21 -14.18 2.07 -2.82
C MET A 21 -13.88 2.70 -1.46
N ILE A 22 -14.14 4.00 -1.29
CA ILE A 22 -13.96 4.69 0.00
C ILE A 22 -14.85 4.04 1.07
N PHE A 23 -16.12 3.77 0.77
CA PHE A 23 -17.03 3.12 1.72
C PHE A 23 -16.59 1.70 2.08
N SER A 24 -16.09 0.94 1.10
CA SER A 24 -15.60 -0.43 1.30
C SER A 24 -14.38 -0.43 2.24
N TYR A 25 -13.33 0.33 1.91
CA TYR A 25 -12.07 0.33 2.67
C TYR A 25 -12.13 1.04 4.02
N ARG A 26 -13.14 1.87 4.26
CA ARG A 26 -13.32 2.51 5.57
C ARG A 26 -13.44 1.51 6.72
N LYS A 27 -14.05 0.35 6.48
CA LYS A 27 -14.16 -0.71 7.49
C LYS A 27 -12.82 -1.40 7.73
N ASP A 28 -12.04 -1.56 6.67
CA ASP A 28 -10.74 -2.23 6.71
C ASP A 28 -9.72 -1.45 7.53
N ILE A 29 -9.79 -0.12 7.59
CA ILE A 29 -8.90 0.70 8.44
C ILE A 29 -8.99 0.28 9.91
N LYS A 30 -10.20 0.01 10.41
CA LYS A 30 -10.41 -0.45 11.80
C LYS A 30 -9.87 -1.86 11.99
N LEU A 31 -10.09 -2.73 11.01
CA LEU A 31 -9.63 -4.11 11.01
C LEU A 31 -8.10 -4.18 10.99
N HIS A 32 -7.46 -3.40 10.11
CA HIS A 32 -6.00 -3.30 10.02
C HIS A 32 -5.39 -2.84 11.33
N ARG A 33 -5.94 -1.79 11.96
CA ARG A 33 -5.46 -1.35 13.28
C ARG A 33 -5.67 -2.40 14.37
N LYS A 34 -6.71 -3.23 14.29
CA LYS A 34 -7.00 -4.28 15.28
C LYS A 34 -6.04 -5.47 15.16
N TYR A 35 -5.82 -5.98 13.94
CA TYR A 35 -5.06 -7.22 13.73
C TYR A 35 -3.59 -7.00 13.37
N TYR A 36 -3.24 -5.86 12.77
CA TYR A 36 -1.88 -5.56 12.31
C TYR A 36 -1.21 -4.46 13.13
N LYS A 37 -1.66 -4.23 14.37
CA LYS A 37 -1.02 -3.29 15.29
C LYS A 37 0.45 -3.69 15.48
N GLY A 38 1.37 -2.77 15.20
CA GLY A 38 2.80 -3.02 15.34
C GLY A 38 3.48 -3.72 14.16
N SER A 39 2.75 -4.03 13.07
CA SER A 39 3.34 -4.56 11.83
C SER A 39 4.44 -3.66 11.25
N LEU A 40 4.34 -2.35 11.43
CA LEU A 40 5.40 -1.41 11.05
C LEU A 40 6.71 -1.65 11.79
N PHE A 41 6.68 -2.05 13.07
CA PHE A 41 7.90 -2.38 13.80
C PHE A 41 8.57 -3.64 13.26
N ILE A 42 7.76 -4.61 12.82
CA ILE A 42 8.25 -5.83 12.16
C ILE A 42 8.92 -5.46 10.83
N LEU A 43 8.30 -4.59 10.03
CA LEU A 43 8.87 -4.11 8.78
C LEU A 43 10.20 -3.35 9.01
N ILE A 44 10.24 -2.47 10.01
CA ILE A 44 11.46 -1.74 10.38
C ILE A 44 12.56 -2.72 10.81
N GLY A 45 12.24 -3.70 11.67
CA GLY A 45 13.19 -4.73 12.09
C GLY A 45 13.74 -5.53 10.91
N PHE A 46 12.88 -5.88 9.95
CA PHE A 46 13.28 -6.58 8.74
C PHE A 46 14.20 -5.76 7.84
N ILE A 47 13.91 -4.47 7.65
CA ILE A 47 14.77 -3.55 6.88
C ILE A 47 16.13 -3.39 7.56
N ILE A 48 16.15 -3.18 8.88
CA ILE A 48 17.38 -3.09 9.67
C ILE A 48 18.19 -4.38 9.52
N PHE A 49 17.55 -5.54 9.60
CA PHE A 49 18.22 -6.83 9.43
C PHE A 49 18.88 -6.95 8.05
N ILE A 50 18.18 -6.58 6.98
CA ILE A 50 18.75 -6.58 5.62
C ILE A 50 19.96 -5.65 5.54
N LEU A 51 19.85 -4.41 6.04
CA LEU A 51 20.96 -3.46 6.03
C LEU A 51 22.16 -3.98 6.82
N LEU A 52 21.92 -4.65 7.95
CA LEU A 52 22.95 -5.27 8.76
C LEU A 52 23.64 -6.41 8.00
N LEU A 53 22.90 -7.23 7.25
CA LEU A 53 23.48 -8.26 6.38
C LEU A 53 24.40 -7.65 5.31
N PHE A 54 23.98 -6.55 4.67
CA PHE A 54 24.83 -5.84 3.72
C PHE A 54 26.07 -5.24 4.38
N ALA A 55 25.92 -4.63 5.56
CA ALA A 55 27.05 -4.06 6.31
C ALA A 55 28.07 -5.14 6.72
N LEU A 56 27.58 -6.28 7.23
CA LEU A 56 28.43 -7.43 7.55
C LEU A 56 29.10 -8.00 6.30
N LYS A 57 28.38 -8.15 5.19
CA LYS A 57 28.97 -8.62 3.93
C LYS A 57 30.14 -7.72 3.51
N THR A 58 29.95 -6.41 3.52
CA THR A 58 31.00 -5.43 3.15
C THR A 58 32.17 -5.43 4.15
N TYR A 59 31.91 -5.63 5.45
CA TYR A 59 32.96 -5.63 6.47
C TYR A 59 33.76 -6.95 6.53
N LEU A 60 33.11 -8.10 6.36
CA LEU A 60 33.74 -9.43 6.48
C LEU A 60 34.29 -9.95 5.15
N GLN A 61 33.67 -9.57 4.03
CA GLN A 61 34.17 -9.85 2.68
C GLN A 61 34.27 -8.53 1.91
N PRO A 62 35.19 -7.64 2.31
CA PRO A 62 35.62 -6.58 1.43
C PRO A 62 36.32 -7.27 0.24
N GLU A 63 35.70 -7.20 -0.94
CA GLU A 63 36.44 -7.45 -2.18
C GLU A 63 37.67 -6.53 -2.23
#